data_AF-A0A7S3L930-F1
#
_entry.id   AF-A0A7S3L930-F1
#
_cell.length_a   1.000
_cell.length_b   1.000
_cell.length_c   1.000
_cell.angle_alpha   90.00
_cell.angle_beta   90.00
_cell.angle_gamma   90.00
#
_symmetry.space_group_name_H-M   'P 1'
#
loop_
_entity.id
_entity.type
_entity.pdbx_description
1 polymer ?
#
loop_
_entity_poly.entity_id
_entity_poly.type
_entity_poly.pdbx_seq_one_letter_code
_entity_poly.pdbx_strand_id
1 'polypeptide(L)'
;MLSSIMMMLSSWWMPLFVSFVGFVGLYSCLGHKEVRFLFPVLPLVNVVSGVGLTRLYMSCWQSPVDSTKKKNDDDKVHESKPSNRPKRVVGRLVYVVAWGLLALSFVASSAFVAVSRQNYPGGKALEYLAATMIDMPPQQPCRIYIDNYAAMTGVSRFGQRTLPKHCIVVKAGYEKDKSQLLLDNEDGLRLTHLVTEDAAL
;
A
#
# COMPACT_ATOMS: atom_id res chain seq x y z
N MET A 1 -25.07 -18.93 -29.47
CA MET A 1 -24.71 -17.59 -28.95
C MET A 1 -25.20 -17.34 -27.52
N LEU A 2 -26.41 -17.76 -27.12
CA LEU A 2 -26.89 -17.58 -25.75
C LEU A 2 -26.04 -18.28 -24.67
N SER A 3 -25.51 -19.47 -24.93
CA SER A 3 -24.66 -20.21 -23.95
C SER A 3 -23.37 -19.48 -23.58
N SER A 4 -22.71 -18.83 -24.54
CA SER A 4 -21.48 -18.06 -24.30
C SER A 4 -21.75 -16.76 -23.54
N ILE A 5 -22.91 -16.13 -23.78
CA ILE A 5 -23.37 -14.94 -23.06
C ILE A 5 -23.80 -15.31 -21.63
N MET A 6 -24.48 -16.44 -21.44
CA MET A 6 -24.83 -16.98 -20.11
C MET A 6 -23.61 -17.37 -19.28
N MET A 7 -22.51 -17.87 -19.88
CA MET A 7 -21.25 -18.11 -19.17
C MET A 7 -20.52 -16.82 -18.76
N MET A 8 -20.66 -15.74 -19.53
CA MET A 8 -20.14 -14.42 -19.14
C MET A 8 -20.98 -13.77 -18.04
N LEU A 9 -22.29 -14.02 -18.05
CA LEU A 9 -23.22 -13.51 -17.04
C LEU A 9 -23.20 -14.35 -15.74
N SER A 10 -22.89 -15.65 -15.81
CA SER A 10 -22.77 -16.56 -14.64
C SER A 10 -21.42 -16.49 -13.94
N SER A 11 -20.54 -15.62 -14.41
CA SER A 11 -19.19 -15.49 -13.90
C SER A 11 -19.18 -14.65 -12.62
N TRP A 12 -19.05 -15.31 -11.48
CA TRP A 12 -19.06 -14.72 -10.12
C TRP A 12 -18.10 -13.53 -9.88
N TRP A 13 -17.14 -13.29 -10.77
CA TRP A 13 -16.22 -12.15 -10.69
C TRP A 13 -16.78 -10.84 -11.29
N MET A 14 -17.80 -10.89 -12.16
CA MET A 14 -18.37 -9.71 -12.81
C MET A 14 -19.00 -8.72 -11.81
N PRO A 15 -19.78 -9.16 -10.80
CA PRO A 15 -20.30 -8.25 -9.77
C PRO A 15 -19.18 -7.53 -9.00
N LEU A 16 -18.05 -8.20 -8.76
CA LEU A 16 -16.90 -7.61 -8.08
C LEU A 16 -16.25 -6.51 -8.94
N PHE A 17 -16.12 -6.76 -10.25
CA PHE A 17 -15.60 -5.76 -11.18
C PHE A 17 -16.51 -4.52 -11.27
N VAL A 18 -17.82 -4.72 -11.39
CA VAL A 18 -18.79 -3.62 -11.43
C VAL A 18 -18.78 -2.82 -10.13
N SER A 19 -18.73 -3.49 -8.98
CA SER A 19 -18.64 -2.85 -7.66
C SER A 19 -17.40 -1.96 -7.56
N PHE A 20 -16.24 -2.46 -7.98
CA PHE A 20 -14.99 -1.70 -8.02
C PHE A 20 -15.07 -0.47 -8.94
N VAL A 21 -15.46 -0.67 -10.21
CA VAL A 21 -15.51 0.43 -11.19
C VAL A 21 -16.51 1.50 -10.76
N GLY A 22 -17.67 1.09 -10.24
CA GLY A 22 -18.68 2.00 -9.70
C GLY A 22 -18.15 2.81 -8.52
N PHE A 23 -17.50 2.16 -7.55
CA PHE A 23 -16.90 2.83 -6.41
C PHE A 23 -15.85 3.88 -6.84
N VAL A 24 -14.92 3.50 -7.72
CA VAL A 24 -13.89 4.43 -8.21
C VAL A 24 -14.49 5.56 -9.04
N GLY A 25 -15.51 5.28 -9.85
CA GLY A 25 -16.23 6.29 -10.62
C GLY A 25 -16.89 7.33 -9.72
N LEU A 26 -17.65 6.89 -8.71
CA LEU A 26 -18.28 7.78 -7.74
C LEU A 26 -17.25 8.58 -6.93
N TYR A 27 -16.19 7.91 -6.49
CA TYR A 27 -15.12 8.53 -5.72
C TYR A 27 -14.30 9.54 -6.55
N SER A 28 -14.19 9.34 -7.87
CA SER A 28 -13.51 10.29 -8.77
C SER A 28 -14.20 11.66 -8.82
N CYS A 29 -15.49 11.73 -8.48
CA CYS A 29 -16.27 12.96 -8.44
C CYS A 29 -16.13 13.73 -7.11
N LEU A 30 -15.41 13.21 -6.11
CA LEU A 30 -15.15 13.93 -4.87
C LEU A 30 -13.99 14.92 -5.03
N GLY A 31 -14.18 16.14 -4.52
CA GLY A 31 -13.14 17.18 -4.51
C GLY A 31 -11.94 16.82 -3.62
N HIS A 32 -12.15 16.01 -2.59
CA HIS A 32 -11.07 15.56 -1.70
C HIS A 32 -10.52 14.20 -2.18
N LYS A 33 -9.31 14.23 -2.75
CA LYS A 33 -8.62 13.04 -3.27
C LYS A 33 -7.56 12.58 -2.28
N GLU A 34 -7.91 11.61 -1.45
CA GLU A 34 -6.96 10.91 -0.61
C GLU A 34 -6.83 9.46 -1.07
N VAL A 35 -5.59 8.99 -1.25
CA VAL A 35 -5.32 7.61 -1.71
C VAL A 35 -5.81 6.56 -0.72
N ARG A 36 -5.94 6.92 0.56
CA ARG A 36 -6.42 6.01 1.62
C ARG A 36 -7.84 5.53 1.41
N PHE A 37 -8.68 6.31 0.76
CA PHE A 37 -10.07 5.91 0.49
C PHE A 37 -10.15 4.81 -0.60
N LEU A 38 -9.05 4.51 -1.29
CA LEU A 38 -8.97 3.43 -2.27
C LEU A 38 -8.56 2.07 -1.67
N PHE A 39 -8.17 1.99 -0.39
CA PHE A 39 -7.72 0.72 0.22
C PHE A 39 -8.71 -0.44 0.10
N PRO A 40 -10.05 -0.25 0.27
CA PRO A 40 -11.00 -1.35 0.15
C PRO A 40 -11.08 -1.98 -1.24
N VAL A 41 -10.65 -1.25 -2.26
CA VAL A 41 -10.72 -1.66 -3.66
C VAL A 41 -9.57 -2.58 -4.06
N LEU A 42 -8.40 -2.46 -3.41
CA LEU A 42 -7.18 -3.16 -3.84
C LEU A 42 -7.33 -4.69 -3.89
N PRO A 43 -7.94 -5.37 -2.89
CA PRO A 43 -8.14 -6.81 -2.97
C PRO A 43 -9.03 -7.23 -4.14
N LEU A 44 -10.07 -6.44 -4.45
CA LEU A 44 -10.99 -6.71 -5.55
C LEU A 44 -10.28 -6.62 -6.91
N VAL A 45 -9.45 -5.59 -7.09
CA VAL A 45 -8.66 -5.41 -8.33
C VAL A 45 -7.69 -6.57 -8.54
N ASN A 46 -7.05 -7.05 -7.48
CA ASN A 46 -6.12 -8.19 -7.57
C ASN A 46 -6.84 -9.48 -7.97
N VAL A 47 -8.01 -9.76 -7.39
CA VAL A 47 -8.81 -10.94 -7.74
C VAL A 47 -9.25 -10.88 -9.20
N VAL A 48 -9.81 -9.75 -9.65
CA VAL A 48 -10.26 -9.60 -11.04
C VAL A 48 -9.10 -9.72 -12.04
N SER A 49 -7.95 -9.11 -11.72
CA SER A 49 -6.73 -9.20 -12.55
C SER A 49 -6.22 -10.64 -12.66
N GLY A 50 -6.21 -11.38 -11.55
CA GLY A 50 -5.82 -12.80 -11.53
C GLY A 50 -6.75 -13.70 -12.34
N VAL A 51 -8.07 -13.50 -12.23
CA VAL A 51 -9.05 -14.23 -13.05
C VAL A 51 -8.88 -13.92 -14.53
N GLY A 52 -8.65 -12.64 -14.89
CA GLY A 52 -8.39 -12.22 -16.26
C GLY A 52 -7.13 -12.88 -16.85
N LEU A 53 -6.04 -12.88 -16.10
CA LEU A 53 -4.77 -13.49 -16.52
C LEU A 53 -4.89 -15.01 -16.66
N THR A 54 -5.63 -15.66 -15.75
CA THR A 54 -5.91 -17.11 -15.81
C THR A 54 -6.72 -17.48 -17.04
N ARG A 55 -7.78 -16.71 -17.35
CA ARG A 55 -8.59 -16.93 -18.57
C ARG A 55 -7.78 -16.72 -19.85
N LEU A 56 -6.88 -15.73 -19.84
CA LEU A 56 -5.97 -15.48 -20.96
C LEU A 56 -5.00 -16.66 -21.14
N TYR A 57 -4.39 -17.15 -20.06
CA TYR A 57 -3.49 -18.31 -20.09
C TYR A 57 -4.17 -19.55 -20.69
N MET A 58 -5.36 -19.89 -20.19
CA MET A 58 -6.14 -21.02 -20.69
C MET A 58 -6.44 -20.87 -22.19
N SER A 59 -6.88 -19.68 -22.62
CA SER A 59 -7.22 -19.42 -24.04
C SER A 59 -6.01 -19.51 -24.99
N CYS A 60 -4.81 -19.22 -24.49
CA CYS A 60 -3.59 -19.09 -25.29
C CYS A 60 -2.74 -20.36 -25.34
N TRP A 61 -2.78 -21.16 -24.28
CA TRP A 61 -1.90 -22.32 -24.11
C TRP A 61 -2.65 -23.64 -24.00
N GLN A 62 -3.79 -23.66 -23.32
CA GLN A 62 -4.62 -24.86 -23.24
C GLN A 62 -5.56 -24.90 -24.45
N SER A 63 -5.17 -25.66 -25.48
CA SER A 63 -6.19 -26.12 -26.44
C SER A 63 -7.10 -27.09 -25.69
N PRO A 64 -8.44 -26.98 -25.80
CA PRO A 64 -9.32 -28.00 -25.29
C PRO A 64 -8.86 -29.35 -25.85
N VAL A 65 -8.55 -30.30 -24.97
CA VAL A 65 -8.30 -31.68 -25.37
C VAL A 65 -9.54 -32.14 -26.14
N ASP A 66 -9.35 -32.54 -27.39
CA ASP A 66 -10.39 -32.94 -28.33
C ASP A 66 -10.93 -34.33 -27.95
N SER A 67 -11.60 -34.43 -26.80
CA SER A 67 -12.17 -35.68 -26.27
C SER A 67 -13.47 -36.10 -26.97
N THR A 68 -14.00 -35.30 -27.89
CA THR A 68 -15.22 -35.58 -28.65
C THR A 68 -14.99 -36.16 -30.05
N LYS A 69 -13.75 -36.24 -30.55
CA LYS A 69 -13.46 -36.72 -31.91
C LYS A 69 -13.33 -38.25 -32.02
N LYS A 70 -14.17 -39.01 -31.31
CA LYS A 70 -14.23 -40.49 -31.44
C LYS A 70 -15.63 -41.07 -31.47
N LYS A 71 -16.65 -40.33 -31.91
CA LYS A 71 -17.94 -40.95 -32.22
C LYS A 71 -18.63 -40.28 -33.41
N ASN A 72 -18.65 -41.04 -34.50
CA ASN A 72 -19.48 -40.93 -35.72
C ASN A 72 -18.87 -40.04 -36.82
N ASP A 73 -18.16 -40.70 -37.73
CA ASP A 73 -17.32 -40.14 -38.80
C ASP A 73 -17.89 -40.44 -40.20
N ASP A 74 -19.21 -40.64 -40.36
CA ASP A 74 -19.76 -41.09 -41.65
C ASP A 74 -20.52 -40.02 -42.46
N ASP A 75 -20.90 -38.86 -41.91
CA ASP A 75 -21.67 -37.87 -42.70
C ASP A 75 -21.42 -36.43 -42.26
N LYS A 76 -20.32 -35.77 -42.63
CA LYS A 76 -20.30 -34.28 -42.75
C LYS A 76 -19.34 -33.75 -43.81
N VAL A 77 -19.96 -33.09 -44.80
CA VAL A 77 -19.40 -32.10 -45.73
C VAL A 77 -18.34 -31.21 -45.04
N HIS A 78 -17.21 -31.01 -45.71
CA HIS A 78 -16.08 -30.18 -45.27
C HIS A 78 -16.50 -28.71 -45.02
N GLU A 79 -16.99 -28.41 -43.83
CA GLU A 79 -17.10 -27.04 -43.34
C GLU A 79 -15.76 -26.63 -42.71
N SER A 80 -14.97 -25.82 -43.44
CA SER A 80 -13.68 -25.33 -42.99
C SER A 80 -13.86 -24.37 -41.80
N LYS A 81 -13.60 -24.84 -40.57
CA LYS A 81 -13.56 -23.98 -39.38
C LYS A 81 -12.54 -22.84 -39.59
N PRO A 82 -12.90 -21.57 -39.28
CA PRO A 82 -11.99 -20.44 -39.46
C PRO A 82 -10.73 -20.58 -38.57
N SER A 83 -9.58 -20.28 -39.16
CA SER A 83 -8.27 -20.28 -38.50
C SER A 83 -8.24 -19.29 -37.33
N ASN A 84 -8.32 -19.79 -36.10
CA ASN A 84 -8.18 -18.98 -34.87
C ASN A 84 -6.71 -18.70 -34.49
N ARG A 85 -5.74 -18.94 -35.41
CA ARG A 85 -4.30 -18.71 -35.18
C ARG A 85 -3.96 -17.28 -34.74
N PRO A 86 -4.44 -16.19 -35.39
CA PRO A 86 -4.05 -14.83 -34.99
C PRO A 86 -4.53 -14.46 -33.59
N LYS A 87 -5.74 -14.90 -33.19
CA LYS A 87 -6.30 -14.64 -31.86
C LYS A 87 -5.46 -15.27 -30.73
N ARG A 88 -4.87 -16.44 -30.99
CA ARG A 88 -3.97 -17.12 -30.04
C ARG A 88 -2.62 -16.42 -29.91
N VAL A 89 -2.07 -15.90 -31.02
CA VAL A 89 -0.80 -15.15 -31.00
C VAL A 89 -0.96 -13.85 -30.23
N VAL A 90 -2.04 -13.09 -30.49
CA VAL A 90 -2.35 -11.86 -29.77
C VAL A 90 -2.50 -12.12 -28.28
N GLY A 91 -3.24 -13.16 -27.89
CA GLY A 91 -3.41 -13.46 -26.47
C GLY A 91 -2.12 -13.85 -25.75
N ARG A 92 -1.21 -14.60 -26.41
CA ARG A 92 0.12 -14.91 -25.87
C ARG A 92 0.96 -13.65 -25.67
N LEU A 93 0.92 -12.74 -26.64
CA LEU A 93 1.61 -11.46 -26.55
C LEU A 93 1.08 -10.63 -25.38
N VAL A 94 -0.23 -10.50 -25.23
CA VAL A 94 -0.86 -9.80 -24.09
C VAL A 94 -0.46 -10.43 -22.76
N TYR A 95 -0.40 -11.76 -22.68
CA TYR A 95 0.01 -12.49 -21.47
C TYR A 95 1.47 -12.19 -21.09
N VAL A 96 2.39 -12.23 -22.06
CA VAL A 96 3.81 -11.91 -21.83
C VAL A 96 3.98 -10.45 -21.43
N VAL A 97 3.26 -9.53 -22.09
CA VAL A 97 3.26 -8.10 -21.74
C VAL A 97 2.76 -7.88 -20.31
N ALA A 98 1.69 -8.57 -19.89
CA ALA A 98 1.17 -8.46 -18.52
C ALA A 98 2.20 -8.87 -17.46
N TRP A 99 2.91 -9.98 -17.67
CA TRP A 99 4.01 -10.39 -16.80
C TRP A 99 5.18 -9.40 -16.82
N GLY A 100 5.51 -8.87 -18.00
CA GLY A 100 6.54 -7.82 -18.14
C GLY A 100 6.21 -6.56 -17.34
N LEU A 101 4.95 -6.10 -17.39
CA LEU A 101 4.47 -4.95 -16.62
C LEU A 101 4.50 -5.20 -15.11
N LEU A 102 4.16 -6.42 -14.67
CA LEU A 102 4.29 -6.80 -13.26
C LEU A 102 5.74 -6.75 -12.78
N ALA A 103 6.66 -7.34 -13.54
CA ALA A 103 8.09 -7.32 -13.22
C ALA A 103 8.64 -5.88 -13.20
N LEU A 104 8.28 -5.07 -14.19
CA LEU A 104 8.65 -3.65 -14.25
C LEU A 104 8.12 -2.87 -13.03
N SER A 105 6.88 -3.12 -12.62
CA SER A 105 6.27 -2.48 -11.45
C SER A 105 7.01 -2.83 -10.15
N PHE A 106 7.45 -4.08 -10.02
CA PHE A 106 8.26 -4.53 -8.89
C PHE A 106 9.62 -3.83 -8.86
N VAL A 107 10.31 -3.75 -10.00
CA VAL A 107 11.60 -3.06 -10.11
C VAL A 107 11.46 -1.57 -9.81
N ALA A 108 10.46 -0.91 -10.39
CA ALA A 108 10.19 0.50 -10.14
C ALA A 108 9.88 0.75 -8.66
N SER A 109 9.03 -0.07 -8.04
CA SER A 109 8.69 0.05 -6.62
C SER A 109 9.92 -0.16 -5.72
N SER A 110 10.77 -1.14 -6.03
CA SER A 110 12.03 -1.38 -5.32
C SER A 110 12.98 -0.19 -5.44
N ALA A 111 13.08 0.42 -6.63
CA ALA A 111 13.87 1.63 -6.85
C ALA A 111 13.30 2.82 -6.05
N PHE A 112 11.98 3.03 -6.06
CA PHE A 112 11.34 4.07 -5.26
C PHE A 112 11.58 3.90 -3.76
N VAL A 113 11.52 2.67 -3.25
CA VAL A 113 11.87 2.36 -1.85
C VAL A 113 13.35 2.68 -1.57
N ALA A 114 14.25 2.27 -2.47
CA ALA A 114 15.68 2.51 -2.34
C ALA A 114 16.06 4.00 -2.37
N VAL A 115 15.30 4.83 -3.11
CA VAL A 115 15.45 6.29 -3.11
C VAL A 115 14.78 6.88 -1.87
N SER A 116 13.56 6.47 -1.55
CA SER A 116 12.77 6.98 -0.43
C SER A 116 13.48 6.81 0.92
N ARG A 117 14.24 5.72 1.12
CA ARG A 117 15.03 5.52 2.35
C ARG A 117 16.01 6.67 2.65
N GLN A 118 16.39 7.46 1.64
CA GLN A 118 17.29 8.60 1.80
C GLN A 118 16.56 9.89 2.21
N ASN A 119 15.24 9.97 2.00
CA ASN A 119 14.41 11.14 2.29
C ASN A 119 14.02 11.27 3.77
N TYR A 120 14.85 10.74 4.68
CA TYR A 120 14.63 10.77 6.14
C TYR A 120 15.77 11.47 6.90
N PRO A 121 16.08 12.75 6.61
CA PRO A 121 17.14 13.50 7.28
C PRO A 121 16.89 13.73 8.78
N GLY A 122 15.64 13.86 9.23
CA GLY A 122 15.30 14.04 10.64
C GLY A 122 15.74 12.84 11.49
N GLY A 123 15.58 11.62 10.98
CA GLY A 123 16.07 10.42 11.66
C GLY A 123 17.59 10.41 11.85
N LYS A 124 18.35 10.81 10.83
CA LYS A 124 19.82 10.93 10.91
C LYS A 124 20.24 12.03 11.88
N ALA A 125 19.52 13.15 11.92
CA ALA A 125 19.81 14.23 12.87
C ALA A 125 19.68 13.75 14.33
N LEU A 126 18.66 12.93 14.63
CA LEU A 126 18.50 12.34 15.95
C LEU A 126 19.63 11.34 16.29
N GLU A 127 20.09 10.57 15.31
CA GLU A 127 21.21 9.65 15.47
C GLU A 127 22.53 10.38 15.77
N TYR A 128 22.84 11.45 15.03
CA TYR A 128 24.00 12.30 15.31
C TYR A 128 23.93 12.98 16.68
N LEU A 129 22.75 13.45 17.07
CA LEU A 129 22.52 14.03 18.39
C LEU A 129 22.76 12.99 19.49
N ALA A 130 22.24 11.77 19.31
CA ALA A 130 22.45 10.67 20.24
C ALA A 130 23.93 10.31 20.39
N ALA A 131 24.66 10.21 19.28
CA ALA A 131 26.11 9.95 19.31
C ALA A 131 26.88 11.04 20.09
N THR A 132 26.48 12.31 19.94
CA THR A 132 27.13 13.44 20.63
C THR A 132 26.79 13.49 22.13
N MET A 133 25.57 13.06 22.51
CA MET A 133 25.10 13.14 23.89
C MET A 133 25.50 11.95 24.77
N ILE A 134 26.02 10.86 24.20
CA ILE A 134 26.51 9.70 24.97
C ILE A 134 27.69 10.06 25.87
N ASP A 135 28.54 11.00 25.43
CA ASP A 135 29.77 11.39 26.15
C ASP A 135 29.56 12.53 27.17
N MET A 136 28.33 13.07 27.26
CA MET A 136 28.02 14.17 28.18
C MET A 136 27.75 13.62 29.60
N PRO A 137 28.44 14.14 30.64
CA PRO A 137 28.19 13.71 32.01
C PRO A 137 26.73 14.05 32.41
N PRO A 138 26.05 13.15 33.15
CA PRO A 138 24.65 13.30 33.52
C PRO A 138 24.51 14.37 34.61
N GLN A 139 24.54 15.64 34.22
CA GLN A 139 24.51 16.76 35.16
C GLN A 139 23.17 17.52 35.08
N GLN A 140 22.41 17.42 33.98
CA GLN A 140 21.12 18.11 33.84
C GLN A 140 20.09 17.32 33.00
N PRO A 141 18.78 17.45 33.31
CA PRO A 141 17.72 16.89 32.47
C PRO A 141 17.73 17.56 31.09
N CYS A 142 17.84 16.76 30.03
CA CYS A 142 17.92 17.25 28.66
C CYS A 142 16.54 17.16 27.99
N ARG A 143 16.08 18.26 27.36
CA ARG A 143 14.84 18.27 26.56
C ARG A 143 15.18 18.51 25.10
N ILE A 144 14.74 17.59 24.23
CA ILE A 144 14.98 17.65 22.79
C ILE A 144 13.66 17.96 22.10
N TYR A 145 13.62 19.09 21.42
CA TYR A 145 12.43 19.57 20.72
C TYR A 145 12.44 19.12 19.25
N ILE A 146 11.37 18.46 18.81
CA ILE A 146 11.18 18.01 17.44
C ILE A 146 10.08 18.83 16.78
N ASP A 147 10.38 19.50 15.67
CA ASP A 147 9.37 20.17 14.87
C ASP A 147 8.55 19.18 14.00
N ASN A 148 7.52 19.68 13.32
CA ASN A 148 6.70 18.84 12.43
C ASN A 148 7.53 18.27 11.27
N TYR A 149 8.50 19.01 10.76
CA TYR A 149 9.31 18.59 9.62
C TYR A 149 10.27 17.44 9.98
N ALA A 150 10.94 17.52 11.13
CA ALA A 150 11.79 16.44 11.62
C ALA A 150 10.98 15.19 11.95
N ALA A 151 9.76 15.34 12.51
CA ALA A 151 8.84 14.22 12.72
C ALA A 151 8.41 13.53 11.41
N MET A 152 8.13 14.31 10.36
CA MET A 152 7.77 13.77 9.04
C MET A 152 8.97 13.12 8.32
N THR A 153 10.20 13.52 8.66
CA THR A 153 11.44 13.07 8.02
C THR A 153 12.23 12.06 8.86
N GLY A 154 11.56 11.29 9.72
CA GLY A 154 12.12 10.08 10.30
C GLY A 154 12.48 10.16 11.79
N VAL A 155 12.20 11.28 12.47
CA VAL A 155 12.25 11.29 13.93
C VAL A 155 11.07 10.50 14.48
N SER A 156 11.35 9.44 15.24
CA SER A 156 10.34 8.57 15.86
C SER A 156 10.65 8.29 17.32
N ARG A 157 9.63 7.88 18.09
CA ARG A 157 9.81 7.45 19.49
C ARG A 157 10.76 6.26 19.65
N PHE A 158 10.90 5.41 18.64
CA PHE A 158 11.86 4.30 18.70
C PHE A 158 13.30 4.80 18.68
N GLY A 159 13.58 5.90 17.99
CA GLY A 159 14.91 6.54 17.95
C GLY A 159 15.34 7.14 19.29
N GLN A 160 14.41 7.38 20.22
CA GLN A 160 14.73 7.81 21.59
C GLN A 160 15.56 6.76 22.34
N ARG A 161 15.50 5.47 21.96
CA ARG A 161 16.28 4.41 22.63
C ARG A 161 17.78 4.59 22.52
N THR A 162 18.25 5.30 21.50
CA THR A 162 19.66 5.60 21.28
C THR A 162 20.13 6.78 22.14
N LEU A 163 19.19 7.59 22.66
CA LEU A 163 19.50 8.72 23.52
C LEU A 163 19.73 8.29 24.97
N PRO A 164 20.51 9.06 25.74
CA PRO A 164 20.61 8.88 27.18
C PRO A 164 19.23 8.95 27.85
N LYS A 165 19.02 8.13 28.91
CA LYS A 165 17.73 8.06 29.62
C LYS A 165 17.28 9.38 30.26
N HIS A 166 18.23 10.29 30.53
CA HIS A 166 17.95 11.61 31.07
C HIS A 166 17.51 12.64 30.00
N CYS A 167 17.46 12.23 28.72
CA CYS A 167 16.97 13.04 27.61
C CYS A 167 15.50 12.69 27.30
N ILE A 168 14.62 13.69 27.40
CA ILE A 168 13.20 13.58 27.04
C ILE A 168 12.98 14.26 25.69
N VAL A 169 12.38 13.52 24.77
CA VAL A 169 12.09 13.98 23.41
C VAL A 169 10.65 14.48 23.34
N VAL A 170 10.46 15.76 23.01
CA VAL A 170 9.17 16.46 23.02
C VAL A 170 8.88 17.05 21.64
N LYS A 171 7.60 17.04 21.22
CA LYS A 171 7.19 17.65 19.95
C LYS A 171 7.02 19.16 20.15
N ALA A 172 7.80 19.96 19.44
CA ALA A 172 7.75 21.41 19.44
C ALA A 172 6.36 21.91 19.04
N GLY A 173 5.85 22.95 19.72
CA GLY A 173 4.51 23.49 19.50
C GLY A 173 3.39 22.74 20.21
N TYR A 174 3.67 21.60 20.85
CA TYR A 174 2.74 20.94 21.79
C TYR A 174 3.04 21.32 23.26
N GLU A 175 3.96 22.24 23.49
CA GLU A 175 4.38 22.66 24.85
C GLU A 175 3.25 23.30 25.65
N LYS A 176 2.29 23.95 24.98
CA LYS A 176 1.10 24.50 25.64
C LYS A 176 0.13 23.42 26.14
N ASP A 177 0.18 22.21 25.59
CA ASP A 177 -0.66 21.06 26.00
C ASP A 177 0.11 20.02 26.85
N LYS A 178 1.42 19.84 26.60
CA LYS A 178 2.20 18.73 27.17
C LYS A 178 2.97 19.05 28.44
N SER A 179 3.23 20.32 28.73
CA SER A 179 3.77 20.72 30.03
C SER A 179 2.77 20.40 31.16
N GLN A 180 1.47 20.42 30.85
CA GLN A 180 0.40 19.89 31.70
C GLN A 180 0.39 18.35 31.72
N LEU A 181 0.49 17.65 30.58
CA LEU A 181 0.44 16.17 30.53
C LEU A 181 1.64 15.41 31.15
N LEU A 182 2.80 16.04 31.30
CA LEU A 182 3.97 15.43 31.94
C LEU A 182 4.04 15.71 33.45
N LEU A 183 3.34 16.74 33.94
CA LEU A 183 3.15 16.97 35.38
C LEU A 183 1.90 16.25 35.92
N ASP A 184 0.92 15.92 35.06
CA ASP A 184 -0.27 15.13 35.41
C ASP A 184 -0.03 13.61 35.51
N ASN A 185 1.03 13.08 34.86
CA ASN A 185 1.20 11.62 34.74
C ASN A 185 1.81 10.92 35.97
N GLU A 186 2.25 11.66 36.99
CA GLU A 186 2.68 11.03 38.24
C GLU A 186 1.54 10.91 39.26
N ASP A 187 0.44 11.67 39.16
CA ASP A 187 -0.63 11.64 40.19
C ASP A 187 -2.11 11.63 39.70
N GLY A 188 -2.41 11.54 38.40
CA GLY A 188 -3.79 11.32 37.95
C GLY A 188 -3.95 11.08 36.44
N LEU A 189 -4.59 10.02 35.95
CA LEU A 189 -5.87 9.53 36.46
C LEU A 189 -6.70 10.71 37.00
N ARG A 190 -7.17 11.58 36.08
CA ARG A 190 -8.11 12.72 36.31
C ARG A 190 -7.38 13.96 36.86
N LEU A 191 -7.37 15.14 36.26
CA LEU A 191 -8.27 15.85 35.36
C LEU A 191 -7.47 17.00 34.72
N THR A 192 -7.72 17.25 33.43
CA THR A 192 -7.26 18.42 32.68
C THR A 192 -7.76 19.72 33.31
N HIS A 193 -6.84 20.67 33.51
CA HIS A 193 -6.96 22.10 33.85
C HIS A 193 -6.26 22.42 35.18
N LEU A 194 -5.00 22.87 35.12
CA LEU A 194 -4.49 24.00 35.93
C LEU A 194 -3.04 24.37 35.56
N VAL A 195 -2.78 25.67 35.59
CA VAL A 195 -1.48 26.34 35.43
C VAL A 195 -1.07 26.78 36.83
N THR A 196 0.16 26.53 37.27
CA THR A 196 0.81 27.34 38.33
C THR A 196 2.31 27.47 38.10
N GLU A 197 2.79 28.68 38.40
CA GLU A 197 4.16 29.16 38.39
C GLU A 197 4.84 28.95 39.77
N ASP A 198 6.13 29.28 39.84
CA ASP A 198 7.00 29.54 41.00
C ASP A 198 7.89 28.44 41.60
N ALA A 199 9.18 28.79 41.69
CA ALA A 199 9.96 28.60 42.91
C ALA A 199 10.95 29.76 43.06
N ALA A 200 10.68 30.62 44.04
CA ALA A 200 11.65 31.54 44.60
C ALA A 200 12.81 30.76 45.25
N LEU A 201 14.04 31.08 44.82
CA LEU A 201 15.18 31.52 45.65
C LEU A 201 16.29 32.05 44.73
#